data_AF-A0A7J5X7F9-F1
#
_entry.id   AF-A0A7J5X7F9-F1
#
_cell.length_a   1.000
_cell.length_b   1.000
_cell.length_c   1.000
_cell.angle_alpha   90.00
_cell.angle_beta   90.00
_cell.angle_gamma   90.00
#
_symmetry.space_group_name_H-M   'P 1'
#
loop_
_entity.id
_entity.type
_entity.pdbx_description
1 polymer ?
#
loop_
_entity_poly.entity_id
_entity_poly.type
_entity_poly.pdbx_seq_one_letter_code
_entity_poly.pdbx_strand_id
1 'polypeptide(L)'
;MSDTDFYKPGETEFRGWWPGGPAHDVEKTCTMMWTYDRKWYDWYCPTLYKAACVDVKEYVVPVTMQVIKVRLERTNSDVDPNDPTFQEEMLLKMKKELRDKGLDDNIQLTWRKQPDGQVFQKEEKKRDEL
;
A
#
# COMPACT_ATOMS: atom_id res chain seq x y z
N MET A 1 16.49 -4.23 12.52
CA MET A 1 15.63 -3.02 12.64
C MET A 1 14.25 -3.51 13.05
N SER A 2 13.60 -2.85 14.00
CA SER A 2 12.38 -3.36 14.65
C SER A 2 11.12 -3.24 13.79
N ASP A 3 11.14 -2.41 12.76
CA ASP A 3 10.03 -2.21 11.83
C ASP A 3 10.54 -2.43 10.40
N THR A 4 10.26 -3.60 9.84
CA THR A 4 10.64 -3.94 8.46
C THR A 4 9.74 -3.27 7.43
N ASP A 5 8.52 -2.90 7.82
CA ASP A 5 7.50 -2.35 6.91
C ASP A 5 7.77 -0.87 6.60
N PHE A 6 8.62 -0.22 7.42
CA PHE A 6 9.10 1.13 7.19
C PHE A 6 10.13 1.25 6.04
N TYR A 7 10.90 0.20 5.74
CA TYR A 7 12.03 0.27 4.80
C TYR A 7 11.69 -0.41 3.46
N LYS A 8 12.02 0.23 2.34
CA LYS A 8 11.98 -0.43 1.02
C LYS A 8 13.14 -1.43 0.86
N PRO A 9 13.05 -2.37 -0.09
CA PRO A 9 14.18 -3.22 -0.46
C PRO A 9 15.42 -2.37 -0.76
N GLY A 10 16.53 -2.64 -0.06
CA GLY A 10 17.81 -1.90 -0.18
C GLY A 10 17.97 -0.70 0.77
N GLU A 11 16.90 -0.16 1.38
CA GLU A 11 17.01 0.97 2.32
C GLU A 11 17.61 0.55 3.68
N THR A 12 17.62 -0.75 3.97
CA THR A 12 18.26 -1.31 5.16
C THR A 12 19.77 -1.47 5.01
N GLU A 13 20.36 -1.18 3.85
CA GLU A 13 21.78 -1.44 3.57
C GLU A 13 22.69 -0.22 3.86
N PHE A 14 22.17 1.00 3.70
CA PHE A 14 22.99 2.21 3.90
C PHE A 14 23.29 2.45 5.38
N ARG A 15 24.58 2.58 5.73
CA ARG A 15 25.03 2.94 7.07
C ARG A 15 26.12 4.00 7.00
N GLY A 16 25.81 5.17 7.55
CA GLY A 16 26.69 6.36 7.52
C GLY A 16 27.65 6.47 8.70
N TRP A 17 28.00 5.38 9.38
CA TRP A 17 28.84 5.43 10.58
C TRP A 17 30.21 6.07 10.34
N TRP A 18 30.69 6.79 11.35
CA TRP A 18 32.10 7.14 11.47
C TRP A 18 32.93 5.84 11.58
N PRO A 19 34.16 5.79 11.02
CA PRO A 19 35.02 4.61 11.15
C PRO A 19 35.13 4.10 12.59
N GLY A 20 34.82 2.82 12.78
CA GLY A 20 34.82 2.16 14.09
C GLY A 20 33.48 2.12 14.83
N GLY A 21 32.41 2.70 14.26
CA GLY A 21 31.03 2.59 14.77
C GLY A 21 30.16 1.57 13.99
N PRO A 22 29.01 1.17 14.56
CA PRO A 22 28.55 1.50 15.91
C PRO A 22 29.33 0.73 16.99
N ALA A 23 29.42 1.31 18.19
CA ALA A 23 30.01 0.67 19.35
C ALA A 23 29.07 -0.43 19.88
N HIS A 24 29.57 -1.67 19.96
CA HIS A 24 28.74 -2.85 20.24
C HIS A 24 28.28 -3.00 21.71
N ASP A 25 28.83 -2.22 22.66
CA ASP A 25 28.80 -2.54 24.11
C ASP A 25 28.13 -1.50 25.02
N VAL A 26 27.29 -0.61 24.49
CA VAL A 26 26.66 0.45 25.30
C VAL A 26 25.14 0.35 25.23
N GLU A 27 24.59 -0.21 26.31
CA GLU A 27 23.18 -0.55 26.55
C GLU A 27 22.19 0.62 26.31
N LYS A 28 22.66 1.87 26.25
CA LYS A 28 21.84 3.08 26.04
C LYS A 28 22.55 4.14 25.20
N THR A 29 22.74 3.88 23.91
CA THR A 29 23.25 4.88 22.95
C THR A 29 22.19 5.32 21.96
N CYS A 30 22.20 6.61 21.66
CA CYS A 30 21.42 7.24 20.60
C CYS A 30 22.34 7.57 19.44
N THR A 31 21.84 7.47 18.22
CA THR A 31 22.59 7.86 17.03
C THR A 31 22.48 9.37 16.83
N MET A 32 23.63 10.04 16.78
CA MET A 32 23.72 11.43 16.35
C MET A 32 24.42 11.51 15.00
N MET A 33 24.06 12.50 14.19
CA MET A 33 24.79 12.84 12.97
C MET A 33 25.59 14.11 13.21
N TRP A 34 26.90 14.04 12.98
CA TRP A 34 27.75 15.21 13.04
C TRP A 34 27.71 15.95 11.70
N THR A 35 27.40 17.25 11.72
CA THR A 35 27.15 18.01 10.47
C THR A 35 28.42 18.26 9.65
N TYR A 36 29.59 18.23 10.29
CA TYR A 36 30.87 18.52 9.63
C TYR A 36 31.29 17.42 8.64
N ASP A 37 31.17 16.15 9.03
CA ASP A 37 31.56 15.01 8.19
C ASP A 37 30.36 14.19 7.68
N ARG A 38 29.15 14.51 8.15
CA ARG A 38 27.89 13.81 7.83
C ARG A 38 27.93 12.34 8.24
N LYS A 39 28.71 12.02 9.28
CA LYS A 39 28.83 10.66 9.82
C LYS A 39 28.00 10.47 11.06
N TRP A 40 27.65 9.21 11.30
CA TRP A 40 26.86 8.79 12.46
C TRP A 40 27.78 8.37 13.59
N TYR A 41 27.40 8.74 14.81
CA TYR A 41 28.11 8.46 16.03
C TYR A 41 27.15 7.99 17.10
N ASP A 42 27.62 7.10 17.96
CA ASP A 42 26.91 6.74 19.18
C ASP A 42 27.12 7.82 20.23
N TRP A 43 26.03 8.20 20.88
CA TRP A 43 26.05 9.28 21.86
C TRP A 43 25.11 9.05 23.02
N TYR A 44 25.35 9.79 24.10
CA TYR A 44 24.55 9.73 25.31
C TYR A 44 23.15 10.34 25.10
N CYS A 45 22.12 9.48 25.08
CA CYS A 45 20.72 9.83 24.77
C CYS A 45 20.12 11.01 25.55
N PRO A 46 20.37 11.19 26.87
CA PRO A 46 19.75 12.27 27.64
C PRO A 46 20.21 13.68 27.27
N THR A 47 21.16 13.82 26.34
CA THR A 47 21.66 15.12 25.90
C THR A 47 20.69 15.77 24.91
N LEU A 48 20.35 17.05 25.13
CA LEU A 48 19.45 17.79 24.25
C LEU A 48 20.18 18.25 22.97
N TYR A 49 19.72 17.76 21.82
CA TYR A 49 20.19 18.15 20.50
C TYR A 49 19.04 18.53 19.58
N LYS A 50 19.38 19.21 18.48
CA LYS A 50 18.43 19.38 17.37
C LYS A 50 18.16 18.02 16.75
N ALA A 51 16.90 17.65 16.64
CA ALA A 51 16.47 16.42 15.97
C ALA A 51 16.28 16.67 14.47
N ALA A 52 16.61 15.67 13.66
CA ALA A 52 16.14 15.59 12.29
C ALA A 52 14.75 14.94 12.31
N CYS A 53 13.75 15.65 11.79
CA CYS A 53 12.41 15.12 11.59
C CYS A 53 12.23 14.86 10.09
N VAL A 54 11.62 13.73 9.75
CA VAL A 54 11.15 13.44 8.39
C VAL A 54 9.63 13.42 8.42
N ASP A 55 8.99 14.18 7.53
CA ASP A 55 7.55 14.06 7.31
C ASP A 55 7.33 12.83 6.42
N VAL A 56 6.73 11.78 6.99
CA VAL A 56 6.52 10.48 6.32
C VAL A 56 5.23 10.50 5.47
N LYS A 57 4.66 11.67 5.18
CA LYS A 57 3.39 11.81 4.44
C LYS A 57 3.37 11.25 3.01
N GLU A 58 4.49 10.75 2.49
CA GLU A 58 4.58 10.22 1.12
C GLU A 58 5.38 8.90 1.02
N TYR A 59 5.12 7.93 1.90
CA TYR A 59 5.28 6.51 1.53
C TYR A 59 3.94 5.89 1.09
N VAL A 60 3.02 6.73 0.64
CA VAL A 60 1.96 6.27 -0.25
C VAL A 60 2.64 6.04 -1.59
N VAL A 61 3.12 4.81 -1.83
CA VAL A 61 3.28 4.36 -3.22
C VAL A 61 1.97 4.76 -3.88
N PRO A 62 1.95 5.64 -4.91
CA PRO A 62 0.70 6.11 -5.45
C PRO A 62 -0.06 4.88 -5.96
N VAL A 63 -1.01 4.40 -5.15
CA VAL A 63 -1.90 3.33 -5.54
C VAL A 63 -2.78 3.98 -6.57
N THR A 64 -2.44 3.78 -7.84
CA THR A 64 -3.27 4.24 -8.94
C THR A 64 -4.56 3.42 -8.89
N MET A 65 -5.57 3.93 -8.17
CA MET A 65 -6.88 3.31 -8.12
C MET A 65 -7.59 3.58 -9.45
N GLN A 66 -7.64 2.57 -10.30
CA GLN A 66 -8.45 2.61 -11.51
C GLN A 66 -9.80 1.96 -11.21
N VAL A 67 -10.87 2.62 -11.65
CA VAL A 67 -12.25 2.14 -11.48
C VAL A 67 -12.78 1.75 -12.84
N ILE A 68 -13.16 0.48 -12.99
CA ILE A 68 -13.70 -0.06 -14.23
C ILE A 68 -15.17 -0.40 -14.00
N LYS A 69 -16.06 0.07 -14.88
CA LYS A 69 -17.48 -0.28 -14.85
C LYS A 69 -17.67 -1.65 -15.50
N VAL A 70 -18.20 -2.60 -14.74
CA VAL A 70 -18.57 -3.94 -15.25
C VAL A 70 -20.06 -3.96 -15.56
N ARG A 71 -20.43 -4.53 -16.71
CA ARG A 71 -21.83 -4.80 -17.08
C ARG A 71 -22.03 -6.30 -17.18
N LEU A 72 -23.04 -6.82 -16.49
CA LEU A 72 -23.43 -8.23 -16.56
C LEU A 72 -24.67 -8.36 -17.42
N GLU A 73 -24.58 -9.07 -18.54
CA GLU A 73 -25.73 -9.42 -19.36
C GLU A 73 -26.28 -10.76 -18.88
N ARG A 74 -27.52 -10.74 -18.37
CA ARG A 74 -28.19 -11.92 -17.80
C ARG A 74 -29.18 -12.47 -18.79
N THR A 75 -29.07 -13.76 -19.12
CA THR A 75 -29.97 -14.44 -20.04
C THR A 75 -31.09 -15.21 -19.36
N ASN A 76 -30.91 -15.75 -18.13
CA ASN A 76 -31.93 -16.32 -17.22
C ASN A 76 -31.25 -16.94 -15.98
N SER A 77 -30.75 -16.13 -15.04
CA SER A 77 -30.13 -16.65 -13.80
C SER A 77 -30.81 -16.09 -12.56
N ASP A 78 -31.33 -16.97 -11.70
CA ASP A 78 -31.89 -16.61 -10.38
C ASP A 78 -30.82 -16.22 -9.35
N VAL A 79 -29.54 -16.44 -9.69
CA VAL A 79 -28.41 -16.10 -8.81
C VAL A 79 -28.35 -14.60 -8.58
N ASP A 80 -28.41 -14.17 -7.32
CA ASP A 80 -28.25 -12.78 -6.90
C ASP A 80 -26.81 -12.31 -7.18
N PRO A 81 -26.58 -11.25 -8.00
CA PRO A 81 -25.22 -10.77 -8.25
C PRO A 81 -24.59 -10.09 -7.03
N ASN A 82 -25.40 -9.75 -6.02
CA ASN A 82 -24.93 -9.22 -4.76
C ASN A 82 -24.71 -10.30 -3.69
N ASP A 83 -24.85 -11.59 -4.03
CA ASP A 83 -24.41 -12.68 -3.17
C ASP A 83 -22.88 -12.63 -2.97
N PRO A 84 -22.38 -12.71 -1.73
CA PRO A 84 -20.94 -12.65 -1.45
C PRO A 84 -20.12 -13.73 -2.16
N THR A 85 -20.65 -14.95 -2.27
CA THR A 85 -19.98 -16.08 -2.93
C THR A 85 -19.85 -15.81 -4.42
N PHE A 86 -20.93 -15.35 -5.05
CA PHE A 86 -20.92 -14.98 -6.47
C PHE A 86 -19.90 -13.85 -6.76
N GLN A 87 -19.86 -12.83 -5.90
CA GLN A 87 -18.93 -11.71 -6.05
C GLN A 87 -17.47 -12.15 -5.93
N GLU A 88 -17.16 -13.04 -4.98
CA GLU A 88 -15.82 -13.58 -4.77
C GLU A 88 -15.37 -14.43 -5.96
N GLU A 89 -16.21 -15.35 -6.43
CA GLU A 89 -15.93 -16.19 -7.61
C GLU A 89 -15.72 -15.36 -8.87
N MET A 90 -16.55 -14.33 -9.10
CA MET A 90 -16.40 -13.43 -10.24
C MET A 90 -15.09 -12.63 -10.15
N LEU A 91 -14.75 -12.11 -8.97
CA LEU A 91 -13.52 -11.36 -8.75
C LEU A 91 -12.29 -12.23 -9.00
N LEU A 92 -12.31 -13.49 -8.55
CA LEU A 92 -11.25 -14.47 -8.82
C LEU A 92 -11.08 -14.74 -10.31
N LYS A 93 -12.20 -14.90 -11.04
CA LYS A 93 -12.18 -15.08 -12.49
C LYS A 93 -11.59 -13.84 -13.20
N MET A 94 -12.02 -12.64 -12.83
CA MET A 94 -11.48 -11.39 -13.38
C MET A 94 -9.98 -11.24 -13.09
N LYS A 95 -9.55 -11.54 -11.86
CA LYS A 95 -8.13 -11.48 -11.48
C LYS A 95 -7.31 -12.44 -12.33
N LYS A 96 -7.81 -13.65 -12.60
CA LYS A 96 -7.15 -14.62 -13.48
C LYS A 96 -7.03 -14.10 -14.91
N GLU A 97 -8.13 -13.65 -15.50
CA GLU A 97 -8.15 -13.14 -16.88
C GLU A 97 -7.24 -11.94 -17.08
N LEU A 98 -7.13 -11.05 -16.08
CA LEU A 98 -6.23 -9.90 -16.16
C LEU A 98 -4.77 -10.31 -16.04
N ARG A 99 -4.44 -11.28 -15.17
CA ARG A 99 -3.08 -11.86 -15.11
C ARG A 99 -2.69 -12.50 -16.43
N ASP A 100 -3.58 -13.27 -17.04
CA ASP A 100 -3.35 -13.90 -18.35
C ASP A 100 -3.11 -12.86 -19.46
N LYS A 101 -3.55 -11.61 -19.26
CA LYS A 101 -3.30 -10.45 -20.14
C LYS A 101 -2.09 -9.60 -19.74
N GLY A 102 -1.28 -10.04 -18.77
CA GLY A 102 -0.04 -9.38 -18.35
C GLY A 102 -0.20 -8.36 -17.23
N LEU A 103 -1.30 -8.38 -16.48
CA LEU A 103 -1.44 -7.59 -15.26
C LEU A 103 -0.49 -8.13 -14.17
N ASP A 104 0.22 -7.21 -13.49
CA ASP A 104 1.15 -7.55 -12.40
C ASP A 104 0.41 -8.20 -11.21
N ASP A 105 1.04 -9.20 -10.58
CA ASP A 105 0.52 -9.93 -9.43
C ASP A 105 0.37 -9.07 -8.17
N ASN A 106 1.10 -7.96 -8.09
CA ASN A 106 0.98 -6.98 -7.00
C ASN A 106 -0.33 -6.18 -7.05
N ILE A 107 -1.15 -6.33 -8.10
CA ILE A 107 -2.39 -5.57 -8.25
C ILE A 107 -3.53 -6.24 -7.47
N GLN A 108 -4.12 -5.47 -6.56
CA GLN A 108 -5.30 -5.86 -5.80
C GLN A 108 -6.57 -5.46 -6.54
N LEU A 109 -7.48 -6.42 -6.71
CA LEU A 109 -8.83 -6.20 -7.21
C LEU A 109 -9.83 -6.28 -6.06
N THR A 110 -10.77 -5.33 -5.99
CA THR A 110 -11.88 -5.32 -5.04
C THR A 110 -13.13 -4.74 -5.68
N TRP A 111 -14.30 -5.11 -5.13
CA TRP A 111 -15.55 -4.48 -5.50
C TRP A 111 -15.73 -3.14 -4.78
N ARG A 112 -16.17 -2.12 -5.52
CA ARG A 112 -16.64 -0.87 -4.92
C ARG A 112 -18.12 -1.02 -4.56
N LYS A 113 -18.43 -0.94 -3.26
CA LYS A 113 -19.81 -0.83 -2.77
C LYS A 113 -20.33 0.59 -3.01
N GLN A 114 -21.58 0.68 -3.43
CA GLN A 114 -22.33 1.93 -3.55
C GLN A 114 -22.87 2.35 -2.17
N PRO A 115 -23.47 3.55 -2.03
CA PRO A 115 -24.01 4.02 -0.75
C PRO A 115 -25.09 3.10 -0.14
N ASP A 116 -25.77 2.30 -0.97
CA ASP A 116 -26.75 1.29 -0.56
C ASP A 116 -26.11 -0.05 -0.11
N GLY A 117 -24.78 -0.15 -0.12
CA GLY A 117 -24.01 -1.34 0.22
C GLY A 117 -23.91 -2.38 -0.88
N GLN A 118 -24.62 -2.22 -2.01
CA GLN A 118 -24.61 -3.14 -3.14
C GLN A 118 -23.47 -2.81 -4.11
N VAL A 119 -23.06 -3.81 -4.89
CA VAL A 119 -22.03 -3.64 -5.93
C VAL A 119 -22.69 -3.53 -7.30
N PHE A 120 -23.64 -4.43 -7.57
CA PHE A 120 -24.38 -4.45 -8.83
C PHE A 120 -25.73 -3.78 -8.66
N GLN A 121 -25.97 -2.78 -9.50
CA GLN A 121 -27.26 -2.10 -9.60
C GLN A 121 -27.91 -2.44 -10.94
N LYS A 122 -29.25 -2.57 -10.94
CA LYS A 122 -30.00 -2.70 -12.18
C LYS A 122 -29.82 -1.42 -12.98
N GLU A 123 -29.41 -1.55 -14.25
CA GLU A 123 -29.26 -0.40 -15.13
C GLU A 123 -30.66 0.14 -15.46
N GLU A 124 -30.95 1.36 -15.02
CA GLU A 124 -32.19 2.04 -15.37
C GLU A 124 -32.18 2.39 -16.87
N LYS A 125 -33.26 2.06 -17.57
CA LYS A 125 -33.45 2.55 -18.94
C LYS A 125 -33.73 4.05 -18.86
N LYS A 126 -32.84 4.87 -19.41
CA LYS A 126 -33.17 6.28 -19.65
C LYS A 126 -34.42 6.31 -20.53
N ARG A 127 -35.43 7.05 -20.08
CA ARG A 127 -36.61 7.36 -20.89
C ARG A 127 -36.09 8.27 -22.00
N ASP A 128 -36.20 7.84 -23.26
CA ASP A 128 -35.85 8.70 -24.39
C ASP A 128 -36.65 10.00 -24.25
N GLU A 129 -35.95 11.11 -24.11
CA GLU A 129 -36.56 12.44 -24.14
C GLU A 129 -37.14 12.63 -25.54
N LEU A 130 -38.47 12.71 -25.59
CA LEU A 130 -39.31 12.79 -26.79
C LEU A 130 -39.39 14.24 -27.28
#